data_AF-A0A9D6PTC2-F1
#
_entry.id   AF-A0A9D6PTC2-F1
#
_cell.length_a   1.000
_cell.length_b   1.000
_cell.length_c   1.000
_cell.angle_alpha   90.00
_cell.angle_beta   90.00
_cell.angle_gamma   90.00
#
_symmetry.space_group_name_H-M   'P 1'
#
loop_
_entity.id
_entity.type
_entity.pdbx_description
1 polymer ?
#
loop_
_entity_poly.entity_id
_entity_poly.type
_entity_poly.pdbx_seq_one_letter_code
_entity_poly.pdbx_strand_id
1 'polypeptide(L)'
;MPHSEKSSSLLETINSPADLRALPPEKLPQLANELRQFLIRSVASTGGHLSAGLGTIELTLALHYVYNTPHDKLVWDVGHQSYPHKIITGRREQMPSLRQLDGLAGFPKRDESEYDTFGVGHSSTSISAAL
;
A
#
# COMPACT_ATOMS: atom_id res chain seq x y z
N MET A 1 -6.08 36.36 -10.72
CA MET A 1 -5.37 35.35 -9.89
C MET A 1 -5.17 34.13 -10.76
N PRO A 2 -3.93 33.70 -11.04
CA PRO A 2 -3.70 32.58 -11.94
C PRO A 2 -4.18 31.29 -11.26
N HIS A 3 -4.90 30.46 -12.02
CA HIS A 3 -5.25 29.11 -11.60
C HIS A 3 -3.95 28.33 -11.41
N SER A 4 -3.69 27.87 -10.18
CA SER A 4 -2.64 26.89 -9.93
C SER A 4 -3.03 25.61 -10.67
N GLU A 5 -2.32 25.28 -11.75
CA GLU A 5 -2.39 23.96 -12.36
C GLU A 5 -2.05 22.96 -11.25
N LYS A 6 -3.04 22.16 -10.82
CA LYS A 6 -2.79 20.97 -10.01
C LYS A 6 -1.90 20.05 -10.85
N SER A 7 -0.58 20.12 -10.65
CA SER A 7 0.31 19.05 -11.06
C SER A 7 -0.20 17.78 -10.38
N SER A 8 -0.84 16.89 -11.14
CA SER A 8 -1.33 15.61 -10.60
C SER A 8 -0.14 14.86 -10.03
N SER A 9 -0.29 14.37 -8.81
CA SER A 9 0.76 13.65 -8.09
C SER A 9 1.02 12.31 -8.79
N LEU A 10 2.27 11.85 -8.83
CA LEU A 10 2.61 10.54 -9.39
C LEU A 10 1.85 9.42 -8.69
N LEU A 11 1.63 9.54 -7.37
CA LEU A 11 0.81 8.60 -6.62
C LEU A 11 -0.64 8.53 -7.12
N GLU A 12 -1.21 9.62 -7.64
CA GLU A 12 -2.58 9.63 -8.18
C GLU A 12 -2.70 8.81 -9.47
N THR A 13 -1.59 8.55 -10.16
CA THR A 13 -1.57 7.73 -11.36
C THR A 13 -1.35 6.23 -11.06
N ILE A 14 -1.10 5.85 -9.80
CA ILE A 14 -0.87 4.46 -9.41
C ILE A 14 -2.14 3.87 -8.80
N ASN A 15 -2.89 3.12 -9.60
CA ASN A 15 -4.08 2.40 -9.15
C ASN A 15 -3.85 0.88 -9.07
N SER A 16 -2.74 0.39 -9.63
CA SER A 16 -2.36 -1.02 -9.61
C SER A 16 -0.84 -1.20 -9.63
N PRO A 17 -0.32 -2.40 -9.29
CA PRO A 17 1.08 -2.73 -9.50
C PRO A 17 1.53 -2.67 -10.96
N ALA A 18 0.61 -2.81 -11.93
CA ALA A 18 0.94 -2.64 -13.34
C ALA A 18 1.33 -1.19 -13.67
N ASP A 19 0.60 -0.21 -13.11
CA ASP A 19 0.93 1.21 -13.25
C ASP A 19 2.31 1.52 -12.65
N LEU A 20 2.60 0.91 -11.48
CA LEU A 20 3.89 1.05 -10.82
C LEU A 20 5.03 0.51 -11.70
N ARG A 21 4.87 -0.67 -12.31
CA ARG A 21 5.88 -1.28 -13.19
C ARG A 21 6.08 -0.53 -14.50
N ALA A 22 5.09 0.23 -14.95
CA ALA A 22 5.21 1.08 -16.13
C ALA A 22 6.04 2.35 -15.86
N LEU A 23 6.33 2.68 -14.61
CA LEU A 23 7.16 3.83 -14.28
C LEU A 23 8.65 3.59 -14.58
N PRO A 24 9.35 4.62 -15.08
CA PRO A 24 10.80 4.59 -15.12
C PRO A 24 11.37 4.51 -13.68
N PRO A 25 12.42 3.69 -13.43
CA PRO A 25 12.98 3.49 -12.08
C PRO A 25 13.37 4.79 -11.37
N GLU A 26 13.78 5.82 -12.10
CA GLU A 26 14.20 7.10 -11.53
C GLU A 26 13.04 7.88 -10.88
N LYS A 27 11.79 7.49 -11.16
CA LYS A 27 10.58 8.06 -10.54
C LYS A 27 10.19 7.37 -9.23
N LEU A 28 10.74 6.19 -8.92
CA LEU A 28 10.41 5.46 -7.69
C LEU A 28 10.74 6.25 -6.41
N PRO A 29 11.86 7.00 -6.29
CA PRO A 29 12.11 7.85 -5.13
C PRO A 29 11.06 8.97 -4.94
N GLN A 30 10.59 9.55 -6.05
CA GLN A 30 9.50 10.54 -6.01
C GLN A 30 8.21 9.89 -5.50
N LEU A 31 7.83 8.74 -6.05
CA LEU A 31 6.64 8.00 -5.63
C LEU A 31 6.71 7.61 -4.15
N ALA A 32 7.88 7.16 -3.67
CA ALA A 32 8.09 6.82 -2.26
C ALA A 32 7.84 8.04 -1.34
N ASN A 33 8.32 9.22 -1.72
CA ASN A 33 8.09 10.45 -0.96
C ASN A 33 6.61 10.86 -0.96
N GLU A 34 5.93 10.78 -2.10
CA GLU A 34 4.50 11.08 -2.19
C GLU A 34 3.65 10.08 -1.38
N LEU A 35 3.97 8.79 -1.46
CA LEU A 35 3.33 7.73 -0.67
C LEU A 35 3.54 7.95 0.84
N ARG A 36 4.74 8.37 1.25
CA ARG A 36 5.06 8.74 2.63
C ARG A 36 4.19 9.88 3.14
N GLN A 37 4.08 10.95 2.35
CA GLN A 37 3.25 12.11 2.73
C GLN A 37 1.77 11.74 2.80
N PHE A 38 1.28 10.96 1.83
CA PHE A 38 -0.09 10.46 1.83
C PHE A 38 -0.37 9.61 3.08
N LEU A 39 0.51 8.65 3.39
CA LEU A 39 0.36 7.76 4.54
C LEU A 39 0.30 8.52 5.87
N ILE A 40 1.16 9.53 6.06
CA ILE A 40 1.14 10.38 7.25
C ILE A 40 -0.21 11.08 7.38
N ARG A 41 -0.73 11.66 6.29
CA ARG A 41 -2.03 12.36 6.29
C ARG A 41 -3.18 11.41 6.57
N SER A 42 -3.25 10.27 5.87
CA SER A 42 -4.33 9.29 6.05
C SER A 42 -4.39 8.76 7.48
N VAL A 43 -3.25 8.32 8.03
CA VAL A 43 -3.21 7.75 9.38
C VAL A 43 -3.40 8.81 10.45
N ALA A 44 -3.03 10.07 10.22
CA ALA A 44 -3.34 11.16 11.14
C ALA A 44 -4.87 11.36 11.30
N SER A 45 -5.66 11.10 10.26
CA SER A 45 -7.13 11.21 10.30
C SER A 45 -7.83 9.98 10.87
N THR A 46 -7.30 8.77 10.63
CA THR A 46 -7.98 7.51 11.02
C THR A 46 -7.37 6.83 12.25
N GLY A 47 -6.15 7.21 12.65
CA GLY A 47 -5.32 6.43 13.57
C GLY A 47 -4.77 5.15 12.92
N GLY A 48 -3.92 4.40 13.66
CA GLY A 48 -3.36 3.13 13.21
C GLY A 48 -1.83 3.05 13.26
N HIS A 49 -1.26 2.05 12.57
CA HIS A 49 0.17 1.69 12.65
C HIS A 49 1.04 2.53 11.71
N LEU A 50 1.24 3.81 12.05
CA LEU A 50 2.00 4.73 11.21
C LEU A 50 3.47 4.30 11.01
N SER A 51 4.20 4.03 12.10
CA SER A 51 5.64 3.76 12.06
C SER A 51 6.00 2.52 11.24
N ALA A 52 5.23 1.44 11.39
CA ALA A 52 5.43 0.20 10.66
C ALA A 52 5.20 0.36 9.15
N GLY A 53 4.16 1.12 8.76
CA GLY A 53 3.93 1.45 7.36
C GLY A 53 5.02 2.35 6.77
N LEU A 54 5.49 3.36 7.52
CA LEU A 54 6.56 4.25 7.06
C LEU A 54 7.89 3.51 6.80
N GLY A 55 8.19 2.50 7.62
CA GLY A 55 9.42 1.69 7.49
C GLY A 55 9.40 0.71 6.31
N THR A 56 8.28 0.53 5.62
CA THR A 56 8.12 -0.47 4.56
C THR A 56 7.73 0.11 3.20
N ILE A 57 7.72 1.44 3.04
CA ILE A 57 7.37 2.12 1.79
C ILE A 57 8.26 1.65 0.64
N GLU A 58 9.57 1.81 0.77
CA GLU A 58 10.52 1.48 -0.30
C GLU A 58 10.53 -0.03 -0.60
N LEU A 59 10.45 -0.86 0.45
CA LEU A 59 10.34 -2.32 0.30
C LEU A 59 9.07 -2.70 -0.47
N THR A 60 7.93 -2.12 -0.11
CA THR A 60 6.65 -2.39 -0.77
C THR A 60 6.71 -2.02 -2.25
N LEU A 61 7.24 -0.84 -2.58
CA LEU A 61 7.39 -0.41 -3.96
C LEU A 61 8.31 -1.36 -4.72
N ALA A 62 9.48 -1.71 -4.16
CA ALA A 62 10.41 -2.63 -4.82
C ALA A 62 9.80 -4.01 -5.07
N LEU A 63 9.07 -4.57 -4.10
CA LEU A 63 8.39 -5.86 -4.23
C LEU A 63 7.35 -5.84 -5.36
N HIS A 64 6.47 -4.84 -5.39
CA HIS A 64 5.45 -4.75 -6.45
C HIS A 64 6.00 -4.32 -7.81
N TYR A 65 7.17 -3.68 -7.83
CA TYR A 65 7.88 -3.34 -9.06
C TYR A 65 8.53 -4.57 -9.70
N VAL A 66 9.13 -5.45 -8.90
CA VAL A 66 9.86 -6.63 -9.41
C VAL A 66 8.94 -7.83 -9.61
N TYR A 67 8.01 -8.09 -8.69
CA TYR A 67 7.11 -9.25 -8.77
C TYR A 67 5.82 -8.93 -9.53
N ASN A 68 5.33 -9.91 -10.28
CA ASN A 68 4.07 -9.83 -11.01
C ASN A 68 2.88 -10.16 -10.12
N THR A 69 2.67 -9.41 -9.04
CA THR A 69 1.47 -9.57 -8.20
C THR A 69 0.22 -9.20 -9.00
N PRO A 70 -0.90 -9.94 -8.87
CA PRO A 70 -1.17 -10.97 -7.87
C PRO A 70 -0.90 -12.41 -8.35
N HIS A 71 -0.32 -12.60 -9.53
CA HIS A 71 0.14 -13.92 -9.97
C HIS A 71 1.19 -14.43 -8.99
N ASP A 72 2.22 -13.62 -8.76
CA ASP A 72 3.20 -13.87 -7.70
C ASP A 72 2.58 -13.54 -6.34
N LYS A 73 2.78 -14.44 -5.40
CA LYS A 73 2.14 -14.37 -4.09
C LYS A 73 3.04 -13.63 -3.10
N LEU A 74 2.56 -12.49 -2.62
CA LEU A 74 3.20 -11.71 -1.56
C LEU A 74 2.45 -11.90 -0.24
N VAL A 75 3.19 -12.22 0.83
CA VAL A 75 2.64 -12.43 2.17
C VAL A 75 3.30 -11.45 3.14
N TRP A 76 2.48 -10.74 3.92
CA TRP A 76 2.92 -9.86 5.00
C TRP A 76 2.64 -10.52 6.35
N ASP A 77 3.66 -10.79 7.17
CA ASP A 77 3.45 -11.30 8.53
C ASP A 77 2.86 -10.21 9.45
N VAL A 78 1.90 -10.56 10.31
CA VAL A 78 1.03 -9.65 11.10
C VAL A 78 0.19 -8.70 10.24
N GLY A 79 0.79 -7.99 9.28
CA GLY A 79 0.12 -7.14 8.30
C GLY A 79 0.00 -5.67 8.68
N HIS A 80 0.38 -5.28 9.90
CA HIS A 80 0.27 -3.90 10.38
C HIS A 80 1.16 -2.89 9.62
N GLN A 81 2.17 -3.40 8.91
CA GLN A 81 3.06 -2.66 8.02
C GLN A 81 2.52 -2.51 6.58
N SER A 82 1.40 -3.16 6.23
CA SER A 82 0.92 -3.28 4.84
C SER A 82 0.14 -2.08 4.30
N TYR A 83 0.09 -0.94 5.00
CA TYR A 83 -0.65 0.23 4.49
C TYR A 83 -0.12 0.73 3.14
N PRO A 84 1.21 0.85 2.89
CA PRO A 84 1.72 1.14 1.55
C PRO A 84 1.23 0.14 0.51
N HIS A 85 1.17 -1.15 0.87
CA HIS A 85 0.71 -2.21 -0.01
C HIS A 85 -0.75 -2.00 -0.40
N LYS A 86 -1.65 -1.73 0.55
CA LYS A 86 -3.06 -1.42 0.26
C LYS A 86 -3.19 -0.22 -0.66
N ILE A 87 -2.44 0.85 -0.42
CA ILE A 87 -2.50 2.09 -1.20
C ILE A 87 -2.18 1.84 -2.69
N ILE A 88 -1.07 1.15 -2.99
CA ILE A 88 -0.62 0.94 -4.39
C ILE A 88 -1.31 -0.23 -5.11
N THR A 89 -2.20 -0.93 -4.42
CA THR A 89 -3.00 -2.05 -4.97
C THR A 89 -4.48 -1.67 -5.07
N GLY A 90 -4.73 -0.41 -5.44
CA GLY A 90 -6.07 0.09 -5.80
C GLY A 90 -6.93 0.59 -4.64
N ARG A 91 -6.43 0.60 -3.41
CA ARG A 91 -7.24 0.92 -2.22
C ARG A 91 -6.94 2.29 -1.62
N ARG A 92 -6.18 3.14 -2.33
CA ARG A 92 -5.82 4.51 -1.91
C ARG A 92 -7.03 5.33 -1.47
N GLU A 93 -8.10 5.33 -2.27
CA GLU A 93 -9.30 6.14 -2.01
C GLU A 93 -10.14 5.62 -0.84
N GLN A 94 -9.97 4.37 -0.44
CA GLN A 94 -10.66 3.74 0.69
C GLN A 94 -9.93 3.99 2.02
N MET A 95 -8.71 4.52 2.00
CA MET A 95 -7.93 4.79 3.21
C MET A 95 -8.63 5.65 4.27
N PRO A 96 -9.53 6.60 3.95
CA PRO A 96 -10.32 7.31 4.97
C PRO A 96 -11.22 6.42 5.83
N SER A 97 -11.58 5.20 5.37
CA SER A 97 -12.38 4.24 6.14
C SER A 97 -11.54 3.20 6.90
N LEU A 98 -10.21 3.38 6.93
CA LEU A 98 -9.29 2.45 7.57
C LEU A 98 -9.67 2.17 9.04
N ARG A 99 -9.82 0.88 9.36
CA ARG A 99 -10.20 0.35 10.69
C ARG A 99 -11.58 0.80 11.19
N GLN A 100 -12.42 1.36 10.32
CA GLN A 100 -13.81 1.67 10.65
C GLN A 100 -14.69 0.44 10.41
N LEU A 101 -15.87 0.42 11.05
CA LEU A 101 -16.89 -0.59 10.77
C LEU A 101 -17.25 -0.53 9.28
N ASP A 102 -17.28 -1.69 8.62
CA ASP A 102 -17.53 -1.84 7.18
C ASP A 102 -16.52 -1.09 6.26
N GLY A 103 -15.43 -0.61 6.83
CA GLY A 103 -14.33 0.07 6.13
C GLY A 103 -13.16 -0.85 5.81
N LEU A 104 -12.06 -0.23 5.38
CA LEU A 104 -10.83 -0.94 5.03
C LEU A 104 -10.20 -1.61 6.26
N ALA A 105 -9.84 -2.89 6.17
CA ALA A 105 -9.24 -3.62 7.27
C ALA A 105 -7.83 -3.07 7.61
N GLY A 106 -7.46 -3.13 8.89
CA GLY A 106 -6.12 -2.72 9.35
C GLY A 106 -4.99 -3.69 8.97
N PHE A 107 -5.33 -4.86 8.44
CA PHE A 107 -4.39 -5.92 8.02
C PHE A 107 -4.84 -6.49 6.67
N PRO A 108 -3.98 -7.20 5.94
CA PRO A 108 -4.38 -7.93 4.75
C PRO A 108 -5.54 -8.89 5.02
N LYS A 109 -6.56 -8.83 4.16
CA LYS A 109 -7.77 -9.63 4.23
C LYS A 109 -8.10 -10.15 2.83
N ARG A 110 -8.12 -11.47 2.67
CA ARG A 110 -8.28 -12.14 1.36
C ARG A 110 -9.53 -11.69 0.59
N ASP A 111 -10.64 -11.54 1.29
CA ASP A 111 -11.91 -11.12 0.68
C ASP A 111 -11.96 -9.60 0.37
N GLU A 112 -10.96 -8.83 0.80
CA GLU A 112 -10.86 -7.39 0.53
C GLU A 112 -10.09 -7.11 -0.78
N SER A 113 -9.12 -7.96 -1.13
CA SER A 113 -8.28 -7.74 -2.31
C SER A 113 -7.59 -9.01 -2.79
N GLU A 114 -7.48 -9.18 -4.11
CA GLU A 114 -6.68 -10.25 -4.73
C GLU A 114 -5.17 -10.18 -4.41
N TYR A 115 -4.70 -9.00 -3.97
CA TYR A 115 -3.31 -8.77 -3.57
C TYR A 115 -3.03 -9.19 -2.12
N ASP A 116 -4.07 -9.45 -1.32
CA ASP A 116 -3.98 -9.90 0.06
C ASP A 116 -3.96 -11.43 0.10
N THR A 117 -2.83 -12.05 -0.28
CA THR A 117 -2.68 -13.51 -0.44
C THR A 117 -3.14 -14.31 0.79
N PHE A 118 -2.85 -13.80 1.99
CA PHE A 118 -3.12 -14.48 3.24
C PHE A 118 -3.70 -13.51 4.28
N GLY A 119 -4.73 -13.96 5.00
CA GLY A 119 -5.32 -13.18 6.08
C GLY A 119 -4.46 -13.28 7.33
N VAL A 120 -4.09 -12.14 7.91
CA VAL A 120 -3.15 -12.10 9.05
C VAL A 120 -3.68 -11.27 10.21
N GLY A 121 -3.07 -11.47 11.37
CA GLY A 121 -3.34 -10.74 12.61
C GLY A 121 -2.45 -11.22 13.76
N HIS A 122 -2.20 -12.53 13.83
CA HIS A 122 -1.14 -13.11 14.66
C HIS A 122 0.20 -13.14 13.91
N SER A 123 1.29 -13.01 14.66
CA SER A 123 2.64 -13.10 14.11
C SER A 123 3.07 -14.54 13.83
N SER A 124 4.14 -14.69 13.05
CA SER A 124 4.84 -15.96 12.79
C SER A 124 4.02 -16.98 11.99
N THR A 125 3.08 -16.50 11.19
CA THR A 125 2.20 -17.34 10.35
C THR A 125 2.61 -17.33 8.88
N SER A 126 3.41 -16.35 8.45
CA SER A 126 3.76 -16.12 7.04
C SER A 126 4.54 -17.25 6.39
N ILE A 127 5.61 -17.75 7.04
CA ILE A 127 6.47 -18.79 6.45
C ILE A 127 5.67 -20.07 6.22
N SER A 128 4.88 -20.51 7.20
CA SER A 128 4.01 -21.68 7.05
C SER A 128 2.92 -21.47 6.00
N ALA A 129 2.46 -20.24 5.78
CA ALA A 129 1.49 -19.93 4.73
C ALA A 129 2.11 -19.84 3.34
N ALA A 130 3.43 -19.69 3.24
CA ALA A 130 4.17 -19.57 1.98
C ALA A 130 4.80 -20.89 1.49
N LEU A 131 4.88 -21.91 2.37
CA LEU A 131 5.32 -23.27 2.06
C LEU A 131 4.16 -24.12 1.52
#